data_AF-A0A7J4FJG5-F1
#
_entry.id   AF-A0A7J4FJG5-F1
#
_cell.length_a   1.000
_cell.length_b   1.000
_cell.length_c   1.000
_cell.angle_alpha   90.00
_cell.angle_beta   90.00
_cell.angle_gamma   90.00
#
_symmetry.space_group_name_H-M   'P 1'
#
loop_
_entity.id
_entity.type
_entity.pdbx_description
1 polymer ?
#
loop_
_entity_poly.entity_id
_entity_poly.type
_entity_poly.pdbx_seq_one_letter_code
_entity_poly.pdbx_strand_id
1 'polypeptide(L)' 'MEEYMAPSERYLYEFIKKSGEVMTSNLPPRMMGALPQLVKKGLVEIYKKPTALWSTKKKKFVRAKVL' A
#
# COMPACT_ATOMS: atom_id res chain seq x y z
N MET A 1 8.26 16.28 -4.85
CA MET A 1 8.36 14.93 -4.22
C MET A 1 8.01 13.80 -5.20
N GLU A 2 7.07 14.00 -6.12
CA GLU A 2 6.67 13.04 -7.17
C GLU A 2 7.70 12.84 -8.32
N GLU A 3 8.71 13.70 -8.43
CA GLU A 3 9.64 13.70 -9.58
C GLU A 3 10.71 12.60 -9.57
N TYR A 4 10.84 11.83 -8.48
CA TYR A 4 11.81 10.73 -8.34
C TYR A 4 11.16 9.37 -8.08
N MET A 5 9.99 9.12 -8.68
CA MET A 5 9.33 7.82 -8.60
C MET A 5 9.52 7.05 -9.91
N ALA A 6 9.93 5.79 -9.80
CA ALA A 6 9.91 4.90 -10.95
C ALA A 6 8.45 4.74 -11.43
N PRO A 7 8.20 4.45 -12.72
CA PRO A 7 6.84 4.32 -13.25
C PRO A 7 5.97 3.32 -12.48
N SER A 8 6.56 2.22 -12.02
CA SER A 8 5.90 1.20 -11.19
C SER A 8 5.53 1.70 -9.80
N GLU A 9 6.38 2.53 -9.18
CA GLU A 9 6.11 3.16 -7.89
C GLU A 9 4.96 4.17 -8.00
N ARG A 10 5.00 5.02 -9.03
CA ARG A 10 3.96 6.02 -9.28
C ARG A 10 2.61 5.36 -9.53
N TYR A 11 2.58 4.33 -10.39
CA TYR A 11 1.34 3.62 -10.66
C TYR A 11 0.77 2.93 -9.41
N LEU A 12 1.63 2.26 -8.63
CA LEU A 12 1.19 1.60 -7.40
C LEU A 12 0.68 2.62 -6.37
N TYR A 13 1.36 3.75 -6.22
CA TYR A 13 0.93 4.83 -5.32
C TYR A 13 -0.45 5.38 -5.72
N GLU A 14 -0.64 5.71 -7.01
CA GLU A 14 -1.92 6.18 -7.54
C GLU A 14 -3.04 5.14 -7.36
N PHE A 15 -2.75 3.87 -7.60
CA PHE A 15 -3.70 2.78 -7.38
C PHE A 15 -4.15 2.71 -5.91
N ILE A 16 -3.20 2.76 -4.97
CA ILE A 16 -3.50 2.72 -3.53
C ILE A 16 -4.27 3.99 -3.12
N LYS A 17 -3.85 5.17 -3.59
CA LYS A 17 -4.47 6.46 -3.29
C LYS A 17 -5.93 6.51 -3.75
N LYS A 18 -6.23 6.02 -4.96
CA LYS A 18 -7.61 5.93 -5.47
C LYS A 18 -8.47 4.92 -4.73
N SER A 19 -7.87 3.83 -4.25
CA SER A 19 -8.58 2.76 -3.53
C SER A 19 -8.80 3.07 -2.05
N GLY A 20 -8.08 4.05 -1.49
CA GLY A 20 -8.08 4.39 -0.07
C GLY A 20 -7.28 3.40 0.78
N GLU A 21 -7.76 2.16 0.87
CA GLU A 21 -7.10 1.06 1.60
C GLU A 21 -7.16 -0.23 0.77
N VAL A 22 -6.04 -0.94 0.68
CA VAL A 22 -5.94 -2.19 -0.08
C VAL A 22 -5.28 -3.27 0.76
N MET A 23 -5.84 -4.48 0.75
CA MET A 23 -5.19 -5.64 1.36
C MET A 23 -3.93 -6.01 0.58
N THR A 24 -2.81 -6.27 1.23
CA THR A 24 -1.54 -6.50 0.51
C THR A 24 -1.58 -7.72 -0.42
N SER A 25 -2.43 -8.71 -0.14
CA SER A 25 -2.67 -9.87 -1.02
C SER A 25 -3.41 -9.53 -2.31
N ASN A 26 -4.09 -8.39 -2.36
CA ASN A 26 -4.87 -7.93 -3.51
C ASN A 26 -4.08 -6.95 -4.38
N LEU A 27 -2.84 -6.62 -3.98
CA LEU A 27 -1.97 -5.78 -4.79
C LEU A 27 -1.53 -6.56 -6.04
N PRO A 28 -1.35 -5.88 -7.19
CA PRO A 28 -0.84 -6.51 -8.39
C PRO A 28 0.52 -7.18 -8.13
N PRO A 29 0.70 -8.50 -8.39
CA PRO A 29 1.92 -9.22 -8.05
C PRO A 29 3.19 -8.62 -8.66
N ARG A 30 3.06 -8.09 -9.88
CA ARG A 30 4.16 -7.44 -10.63
C ARG A 30 4.66 -6.13 -9.98
N MET A 31 3.95 -5.60 -8.98
CA MET A 31 4.24 -4.32 -8.34
C MET A 31 4.69 -4.45 -6.89
N MET A 32 4.81 -5.68 -6.37
CA MET A 32 5.23 -5.94 -4.99
C MET A 32 6.64 -5.41 -4.69
N GLY A 33 7.53 -5.31 -5.68
CA GLY A 33 8.87 -4.71 -5.52
C GLY A 33 8.86 -3.19 -5.31
N ALA A 34 7.82 -2.49 -5.76
CA ALA A 34 7.67 -1.05 -5.57
C ALA A 34 7.16 -0.71 -4.15
N LEU A 35 6.40 -1.61 -3.53
CA LEU A 35 5.80 -1.37 -2.21
C LEU A 35 6.82 -1.05 -1.11
N PRO A 36 7.94 -1.79 -0.94
CA PRO A 36 8.98 -1.44 0.03
C PRO A 36 9.59 -0.05 -0.19
N GLN A 37 9.76 0.36 -1.45
CA GLN A 37 10.31 1.68 -1.77
C GLN A 37 9.33 2.80 -1.40
N LEU A 38 8.04 2.62 -1.68
CA LEU A 38 7.00 3.58 -1.27
C LEU A 38 6.93 3.74 0.25
N VAL A 39 7.06 2.63 0.99
CA VAL A 39 7.11 2.64 2.46
C VAL A 39 8.36 3.38 2.94
N LYS A 40 9.54 3.10 2.37
CA LYS A 40 10.80 3.77 2.70
C LYS A 40 10.74 5.28 2.43
N LYS A 41 10.06 5.68 1.36
CA LYS A 41 9.80 7.09 1.00
C LYS A 41 8.72 7.75 1.88
N GLY A 42 8.05 7.00 2.77
CA GLY A 42 7.01 7.51 3.66
C GLY A 42 5.68 7.84 2.96
N LEU A 43 5.50 7.41 1.70
CA LEU A 43 4.33 7.74 0.88
C LEU A 43 3.14 6.83 1.16
N VAL A 44 3.41 5.62 1.64
CA VAL A 44 2.38 4.66 2.04
C VAL A 44 2.76 4.04 3.37
N GLU A 45 1.76 3.54 4.08
CA GLU A 45 1.97 2.79 5.31
C GLU A 45 1.28 1.43 5.27
N ILE A 46 1.90 0.45 5.93
CA ILE A 46 1.38 -0.91 6.05
C ILE A 46 1.01 -1.16 7.50
N TYR A 47 -0.20 -1.66 7.72
CA TYR A 47 -0.72 -1.96 9.06
C TYR A 47 -1.54 -3.24 9.03
N LYS A 48 -1.91 -3.72 10.23
CA LYS A 48 -2.67 -4.95 10.41
C LYS A 48 -3.98 -4.64 11.10
N LYS A 49 -5.10 -5.10 10.52
CA LYS A 49 -6.42 -5.03 11.17
C LYS A 49 -7.18 -6.36 11.07
N PRO A 50 -8.06 -6.67 12.04
CA PRO A 50 -9.00 -7.77 11.88
C PRO A 50 -9.96 -7.45 10.73
N THR A 51 -10.35 -8.47 9.97
CA THR A 51 -11.35 -8.31 8.89
C THR A 51 -12.77 -8.66 9.34
N ALA A 52 -12.91 -9.21 10.55
CA ALA A 52 -14.19 -9.54 11.17
C ALA A 52 -14.09 -9.23 12.67
N LEU A 53 -15.18 -8.75 13.29
CA LEU A 53 -15.21 -8.33 14.69
C LEU A 53 -14.69 -9.40 15.66
N TRP A 54 -14.97 -10.67 15.38
CA TRP A 54 -14.68 -11.80 16.27
C TRP A 54 -13.42 -12.58 15.87
N SER A 55 -12.70 -12.15 14.83
CA SER A 55 -11.50 -12.86 14.37
C SER A 55 -10.25 -12.31 15.03
N THR A 56 -9.48 -13.19 15.66
CA THR A 56 -8.11 -12.89 16.11
C THR A 56 -7.12 -12.76 14.94
N LYS A 57 -7.50 -13.24 13.75
CA LYS A 57 -6.64 -13.22 12.56
C LYS A 57 -6.65 -11.84 11.92
N LYS A 58 -5.52 -11.15 12.03
CA LYS A 58 -5.30 -9.85 11.38
C LYS A 58 -4.76 -10.05 9.97
N LYS A 59 -5.25 -9.26 9.01
CA LYS A 59 -4.69 -9.17 7.66
C LYS A 59 -3.90 -7.88 7.49
N LYS A 60 -2.95 -7.88 6.56
CA LYS A 60 -2.12 -6.71 6.24
C LYS A 60 -2.81 -5.86 5.19
N PHE A 61 -2.84 -4.56 5.43
CA PHE A 61 -3.40 -3.55 4.54
C PHE A 61 -2.35 -2.47 4.29
N VAL A 62 -2.47 -1.83 3.14
CA VAL A 62 -1.71 -0.66 2.76
C VAL A 62 -2.66 0.50 2.48
N ARG A 63 -2.28 1.72 2.88
CA ARG A 63 -2.96 2.95 2.49
C ARG A 63 -1.94 4.02 2.12
N ALA A 64 -2.37 4.97 1.30
CA ALA A 64 -1.56 6.16 1.02
C ALA A 64 -1.50 7.02 2.28
N LYS A 65 -0.30 7.48 2.62
CA LYS A 65 -0.10 8.46 3.67
C LYS A 65 -0.24 9.83 3.01
N VAL A 66 -1.40 10.46 3.21
CA VAL A 66 -1.58 11.86 2.82
C VAL A 66 -0.75 12.68 3.81
N LEU A 67 0.25 13.40 3.30
CA LEU A 67 0.97 14.42 4.06
C LEU A 67 0.06 15.64 4.25
#